data_AF-A0A8C4VZC9-F1
#
_entry.id   AF-A0A8C4VZC9-F1
#
_cell.length_a   1.000
_cell.length_b   1.000
_cell.length_c   1.000
_cell.angle_alpha   90.00
_cell.angle_beta   90.00
_cell.angle_gamma   90.00
#
_symmetry.space_group_name_H-M   'P 1'
#
loop_
_entity.id
_entity.type
_entity.pdbx_description
1 polymer ?
#
loop_
_entity_poly.entity_id
_entity_poly.type
_entity_poly.pdbx_seq_one_letter_code
_entity_poly.pdbx_strand_id
1 'polypeptide(L)'
;LTSGDRLLEVDGTSLCGITHKQAVECLKKSGQVVRLLLERGRHKSAEPCPAAKDRTEEKSVIVSLATPLSAGPKGYSFATDDNTFEVKLMKNSGGLGFSFLQMEREACEHLGGEIVRIKRLFPGQPAEENGKIEVGDVIFAVNEKPIQGLSYQDVLHVLRGAPRQVTLLLCRPPKGLLPEIDQSALVRQAFLVLHLHP
;
A
#
# COMPACT_ATOMS: atom_id res chain seq x y z
N LEU A 1 -24.97 1.27 15.97
CA LEU A 1 -24.00 0.35 15.35
C LEU A 1 -24.79 -0.68 14.54
N THR A 2 -25.01 -0.38 13.28
CA THR A 2 -25.50 -1.34 12.28
C THR A 2 -24.33 -2.13 11.70
N SER A 3 -24.59 -3.36 11.26
CA SER A 3 -23.58 -4.12 10.50
C SER A 3 -23.19 -3.32 9.26
N GLY A 4 -21.90 -3.02 9.11
CA GLY A 4 -21.37 -2.13 8.07
C GLY A 4 -20.93 -0.75 8.55
N ASP A 5 -21.21 -0.38 9.80
CA ASP A 5 -20.62 0.83 10.41
C ASP A 5 -19.14 0.58 10.72
N ARG A 6 -18.27 1.48 10.27
CA ARG A 6 -16.83 1.43 10.55
C ARG A 6 -16.50 2.38 11.69
N LEU A 7 -15.84 1.87 12.72
CA LEU A 7 -15.41 2.67 13.86
C LEU A 7 -14.11 3.39 13.51
N LEU A 8 -14.14 4.72 13.51
CA LEU A 8 -13.00 5.58 13.16
C LEU A 8 -12.25 6.05 14.41
N GLU A 9 -12.95 6.36 15.50
CA GLU A 9 -12.34 6.89 16.73
C GLU A 9 -13.05 6.40 18.00
N VAL A 10 -12.29 6.35 19.09
CA VAL A 10 -12.73 6.03 20.45
C VAL A 10 -12.21 7.09 21.40
N ASP A 11 -13.11 7.86 22.03
CA ASP A 11 -12.81 8.98 22.94
C ASP A 11 -11.82 10.01 22.37
N GLY A 12 -11.94 10.31 21.07
CA GLY A 12 -11.05 11.23 20.37
C GLY A 12 -9.68 10.63 20.03
N THR A 13 -9.45 9.35 20.33
CA THR A 13 -8.31 8.59 19.82
C THR A 13 -8.67 7.96 18.49
N SER A 14 -7.99 8.38 17.43
CA SER A 14 -8.16 7.75 16.12
C SER A 14 -7.68 6.30 16.13
N LEU A 15 -8.51 5.40 15.60
CA LEU A 15 -8.14 4.00 15.42
C LEU A 15 -7.35 3.77 14.11
N CYS A 16 -7.09 4.82 13.34
CA CYS A 16 -6.30 4.74 12.12
C CYS A 16 -4.81 4.55 12.47
N GLY A 17 -4.21 3.45 12.00
CA GLY A 17 -2.78 3.17 12.17
C GLY A 17 -2.36 2.68 13.57
N ILE A 18 -3.31 2.38 14.47
CA ILE A 18 -3.01 1.74 15.75
C ILE A 18 -3.14 0.22 15.64
N THR A 19 -2.32 -0.50 16.39
CA THR A 19 -2.40 -1.97 16.45
C THR A 19 -3.67 -2.45 17.14
N HIS A 20 -4.13 -3.67 16.84
CA HIS A 20 -5.29 -4.27 17.52
C HIS A 20 -5.16 -4.23 19.05
N LYS A 21 -3.96 -4.49 19.58
CA LYS A 21 -3.67 -4.41 21.02
C LYS A 21 -3.86 -2.99 21.57
N GLN A 22 -3.41 -1.97 20.84
CA GLN A 22 -3.59 -0.56 21.23
C GLN A 22 -5.07 -0.15 21.16
N ALA A 23 -5.81 -0.57 20.13
CA ALA A 23 -7.24 -0.33 20.03
C ALA A 23 -7.99 -0.94 21.22
N VAL A 24 -7.66 -2.19 21.58
CA VAL A 24 -8.24 -2.87 22.74
C VAL A 24 -7.88 -2.16 24.05
N GLU A 25 -6.66 -1.62 24.19
CA GLU A 25 -6.30 -0.79 25.34
C GLU A 25 -7.08 0.53 25.40
N CYS A 26 -7.33 1.19 24.26
CA CYS A 26 -8.14 2.40 24.20
C CYS A 26 -9.58 2.15 24.66
N LEU A 27 -10.19 1.04 24.22
CA LEU A 27 -11.52 0.65 24.69
C LEU A 27 -11.53 0.27 26.18
N LYS A 28 -10.47 -0.37 26.69
CA LYS A 28 -10.36 -0.77 28.11
C LYS A 28 -10.10 0.41 29.06
N LYS A 29 -9.42 1.46 28.57
CA LYS A 29 -9.12 2.69 29.33
C LYS A 29 -10.27 3.69 29.29
N SER A 30 -11.24 3.50 28.40
CA SER A 30 -12.45 4.32 28.33
C SER A 30 -13.31 4.11 29.58
N GLY A 31 -13.99 5.18 30.02
CA GLY A 31 -14.88 5.16 31.16
C GLY A 31 -16.21 4.46 30.88
N GLN A 32 -17.19 4.67 31.76
CA GLN A 32 -18.52 4.07 31.63
C GLN A 32 -19.32 4.59 30.41
N VAL A 33 -18.86 5.71 29.82
CA VAL A 33 -19.44 6.33 28.62
C VAL A 33 -18.32 6.57 27.61
N VAL A 34 -18.47 5.99 26.42
CA VAL A 34 -17.48 6.03 25.34
C VAL A 34 -18.00 6.89 24.19
N ARG A 35 -17.21 7.86 23.72
CA ARG A 35 -17.53 8.64 22.52
C ARG A 35 -16.95 7.96 21.30
N LEU A 36 -17.81 7.54 20.37
CA LEU A 36 -17.41 6.83 19.16
C LEU A 36 -17.64 7.72 17.94
N LEU A 37 -16.62 7.86 17.09
CA LEU A 37 -16.78 8.43 15.75
C LEU A 37 -16.89 7.28 14.75
N LEU A 38 -17.99 7.23 13.99
CA LEU A 38 -18.28 6.13 13.08
C LEU A 38 -18.53 6.64 11.66
N GLU A 39 -18.08 5.85 10.69
CA GLU A 39 -18.50 5.96 9.30
C GLU A 39 -19.66 5.01 9.05
N ARG A 40 -20.82 5.55 8.65
CA ARG A 40 -22.02 4.76 8.41
C ARG A 40 -21.97 4.15 7.01
N GLY A 41 -21.89 2.83 6.93
CA GLY A 41 -21.82 2.10 5.67
C GLY A 41 -23.08 2.32 4.83
N ARG A 42 -22.94 2.96 3.66
CA ARG A 42 -24.03 3.05 2.69
C ARG A 42 -24.19 1.69 2.00
N HIS A 43 -25.32 1.06 2.24
CA HIS A 43 -25.74 -0.20 1.63
C HIS A 43 -25.78 -0.05 0.10
N LYS A 44 -24.94 -0.79 -0.63
CA LYS A 44 -25.02 -0.86 -2.10
C LYS A 44 -26.30 -1.63 -2.48
N SER A 45 -27.26 -0.93 -3.08
CA SER A 45 -28.36 -1.54 -3.85
C SER A 45 -28.00 -1.42 -5.34
N ALA A 46 -28.20 -2.52 -6.07
CA ALA A 46 -27.74 -2.74 -7.44
C ALA A 46 -28.75 -2.26 -8.51
N GLU A 47 -28.19 -1.66 -9.59
CA GLU A 47 -28.63 -1.63 -11.02
C GLU A 47 -29.94 -0.89 -11.43
N PRO A 48 -30.21 -0.54 -12.74
CA PRO A 48 -29.33 -0.22 -13.91
C PRO A 48 -29.78 1.01 -14.80
N CYS A 49 -28.83 1.55 -15.62
CA CYS A 49 -28.96 2.23 -16.96
C CYS A 49 -29.85 3.51 -17.16
N PRO A 50 -29.83 4.30 -18.28
CA PRO A 50 -28.86 4.56 -19.39
C PRO A 50 -28.65 6.09 -19.74
N ALA A 51 -27.90 6.36 -20.81
CA ALA A 51 -27.99 7.52 -21.74
C ALA A 51 -27.24 8.86 -21.47
N ALA A 52 -26.15 9.05 -22.25
CA ALA A 52 -25.82 10.15 -23.17
C ALA A 52 -26.06 11.65 -22.83
N LYS A 53 -25.02 12.45 -23.18
CA LYS A 53 -25.01 13.88 -23.61
C LYS A 53 -25.31 14.92 -22.49
N ASP A 54 -24.87 16.17 -22.47
CA ASP A 54 -24.01 17.05 -23.28
C ASP A 54 -23.93 18.39 -22.49
N ARG A 55 -22.80 19.12 -22.58
CA ARG A 55 -22.62 20.58 -22.49
C ARG A 55 -23.01 21.45 -21.27
N THR A 56 -21.98 22.25 -20.89
CA THR A 56 -21.94 23.73 -20.77
C THR A 56 -22.43 24.43 -19.49
N GLU A 57 -21.42 24.99 -18.78
CA GLU A 57 -21.28 26.30 -18.08
C GLU A 57 -22.45 26.94 -17.34
N GLU A 58 -22.26 27.31 -16.05
CA GLU A 58 -22.05 28.73 -15.64
C GLU A 58 -21.69 28.90 -14.14
N LYS A 59 -21.15 30.09 -13.84
CA LYS A 59 -20.37 30.52 -12.66
C LYS A 59 -21.09 30.45 -11.30
N SER A 60 -20.31 30.18 -10.25
CA SER A 60 -20.28 31.03 -9.03
C SER A 60 -18.98 30.86 -8.25
N VAL A 61 -18.37 31.99 -7.93
CA VAL A 61 -17.08 32.15 -7.24
C VAL A 61 -17.31 32.12 -5.72
N ILE A 62 -16.67 31.19 -5.02
CA ILE A 62 -16.20 31.40 -3.65
C ILE A 62 -14.82 30.76 -3.49
N VAL A 63 -13.88 31.56 -3.01
CA VAL A 63 -12.48 31.21 -2.80
C VAL A 63 -12.38 30.23 -1.62
N SER A 64 -11.74 29.08 -1.84
CA SER A 64 -11.18 28.26 -0.76
C SER A 64 -9.84 27.71 -1.21
N LEU A 65 -8.86 27.92 -0.33
CA LEU A 65 -7.44 27.76 -0.52
C LEU A 65 -7.06 26.31 -0.92
N ALA A 66 -6.28 26.19 -1.99
CA ALA A 66 -5.35 25.11 -2.33
C ALA A 66 -5.66 23.67 -1.88
N THR A 67 -6.12 22.86 -2.82
CA THR A 67 -5.45 21.58 -3.11
C THR A 67 -5.68 21.26 -4.59
N PRO A 68 -4.65 20.99 -5.41
CA PRO A 68 -4.90 20.41 -6.71
C PRO A 68 -5.61 19.07 -6.47
N LEU A 69 -6.84 18.99 -6.96
CA LEU A 69 -7.58 17.75 -7.18
C LEU A 69 -6.76 16.89 -8.14
N SER A 70 -5.75 16.18 -7.63
CA SER A 70 -5.19 15.02 -8.30
C SER A 70 -6.15 13.87 -8.01
N ALA A 71 -7.32 13.94 -8.66
CA ALA A 71 -8.21 12.82 -8.89
C ALA A 71 -7.56 11.89 -9.93
N GLY A 72 -6.39 11.35 -9.59
CA GLY A 72 -5.88 10.15 -10.21
C GLY A 72 -6.51 8.93 -9.52
N PRO A 73 -6.60 7.78 -10.19
CA PRO A 73 -6.96 6.52 -9.55
C PRO A 73 -5.83 6.14 -8.60
N LYS A 74 -5.76 6.75 -7.42
CA LYS A 74 -4.76 6.44 -6.41
C LYS A 74 -5.13 5.08 -5.85
N GLY A 75 -4.52 4.07 -6.45
CA GLY A 75 -4.70 2.66 -6.15
C GLY A 75 -4.50 2.33 -4.67
N TYR A 76 -3.72 3.14 -3.95
CA TYR A 76 -3.52 3.03 -2.51
C TYR A 76 -3.90 4.32 -1.79
N SER A 77 -4.63 4.22 -0.68
CA SER A 77 -5.15 5.38 0.08
C SER A 77 -4.05 6.20 0.78
N PHE A 78 -2.86 5.62 0.96
CA PHE A 78 -1.69 6.29 1.55
C PHE A 78 -0.78 6.97 0.52
N ALA A 79 -1.06 6.83 -0.78
CA ALA A 79 -0.24 7.40 -1.84
C ALA A 79 -0.50 8.91 -2.00
N THR A 80 0.55 9.71 -1.87
CA THR A 80 0.53 11.14 -2.20
C THR A 80 1.63 11.45 -3.20
N ASP A 81 1.50 12.59 -3.87
CA ASP A 81 2.51 13.04 -4.84
C ASP A 81 3.86 13.30 -4.14
N ASP A 82 3.85 13.71 -2.86
CA ASP A 82 5.05 13.93 -2.05
C ASP A 82 5.78 12.66 -1.59
N ASN A 83 5.08 11.52 -1.51
CA ASN A 83 5.67 10.26 -1.05
C ASN A 83 5.85 9.23 -2.18
N THR A 84 5.55 9.60 -3.42
CA THR A 84 5.68 8.77 -4.60
C THR A 84 6.83 9.27 -5.47
N PHE A 85 7.72 8.38 -5.89
CA PHE A 85 8.91 8.76 -6.66
C PHE A 85 9.34 7.66 -7.63
N GLU A 86 9.98 8.07 -8.72
CA GLU A 86 10.50 7.17 -9.74
C GLU A 86 12.00 6.90 -9.53
N VAL A 87 12.42 5.65 -9.70
CA VAL A 87 13.83 5.26 -9.74
C VAL A 87 14.13 4.46 -10.99
N LYS A 88 15.30 4.70 -11.57
CA LYS A 88 15.78 3.97 -12.76
C LYS A 88 16.97 3.12 -12.35
N LEU A 89 16.86 1.82 -12.58
CA LEU A 89 17.85 0.82 -12.23
C LEU A 89 18.37 0.13 -13.48
N MET A 90 19.66 -0.24 -13.45
CA MET A 90 20.28 -1.08 -14.46
C MET A 90 20.43 -2.49 -13.90
N LYS A 91 19.62 -3.41 -14.41
CA LYS A 91 19.62 -4.82 -14.07
C LYS A 91 20.96 -5.45 -14.43
N ASN A 92 21.50 -6.25 -13.52
CA ASN A 92 22.71 -7.05 -13.73
C ASN A 92 22.35 -8.54 -13.89
N SER A 93 23.35 -9.43 -13.92
CA SER A 93 23.15 -10.88 -13.99
C SER A 93 22.35 -11.45 -12.81
N GLY A 94 22.38 -10.79 -11.64
CA GLY A 94 21.62 -11.13 -10.44
C GLY A 94 20.24 -10.45 -10.33
N GLY A 95 19.87 -9.60 -11.30
CA GLY A 95 18.59 -8.90 -11.31
C GLY A 95 18.68 -7.46 -10.79
N LEU A 96 17.67 -7.05 -10.02
CA LEU A 96 17.52 -5.66 -9.56
C LEU A 96 18.15 -5.40 -8.18
N GLY A 97 18.49 -6.44 -7.41
CA GLY A 97 19.17 -6.25 -6.13
C GLY A 97 18.28 -6.08 -4.91
N PHE A 98 17.02 -6.53 -4.97
CA PHE A 98 16.14 -6.54 -3.80
C PHE A 98 15.30 -7.81 -3.72
N SER A 99 14.80 -8.12 -2.52
CA SER A 99 13.68 -9.04 -2.33
C SER A 99 12.43 -8.26 -1.92
N PHE A 100 11.27 -8.83 -2.17
CA PHE A 100 9.99 -8.23 -1.80
C PHE A 100 9.11 -9.21 -1.04
N LEU A 101 8.11 -8.67 -0.37
CA LEU A 101 6.99 -9.40 0.17
C LEU A 101 5.70 -8.89 -0.46
N GLN A 102 4.71 -9.75 -0.57
CA GLN A 102 3.36 -9.37 -0.98
C GLN A 102 2.43 -9.55 0.20
N MET A 103 1.74 -8.48 0.57
CA MET A 103 0.72 -8.49 1.61
C MET A 103 -0.62 -8.79 0.95
N GLU A 104 -1.32 -9.80 1.47
CA GLU A 104 -2.62 -10.21 0.93
C GLU A 104 -3.71 -9.20 1.23
N ARG A 105 -4.74 -9.22 0.38
CA ARG A 105 -5.87 -8.29 0.39
C ARG A 105 -6.51 -8.16 1.77
N GLU A 106 -6.69 -9.25 2.53
CA GLU A 106 -7.42 -9.22 3.81
C GLU A 106 -6.78 -8.29 4.85
N ALA A 107 -5.46 -8.16 4.86
CA ALA A 107 -4.74 -7.26 5.78
C ALA A 107 -4.76 -5.80 5.30
N CYS A 108 -5.08 -5.55 4.03
CA CYS A 108 -4.85 -4.28 3.34
C CYS A 108 -6.09 -3.79 2.54
N GLU A 109 -7.29 -4.32 2.80
CA GLU A 109 -8.51 -3.96 2.06
C GLU A 109 -8.80 -2.45 2.11
N HIS A 110 -8.49 -1.81 3.23
CA HIS A 110 -8.65 -0.37 3.45
C HIS A 110 -7.54 0.47 2.79
N LEU A 111 -6.46 -0.18 2.38
CA LEU A 111 -5.24 0.47 1.91
C LEU A 111 -5.07 0.42 0.40
N GLY A 112 -5.94 -0.28 -0.33
CA GLY A 112 -5.85 -0.46 -1.78
C GLY A 112 -5.72 -1.90 -2.25
N GLY A 113 -5.84 -2.89 -1.36
CA GLY A 113 -5.70 -4.30 -1.72
C GLY A 113 -4.27 -4.81 -1.56
N GLU A 114 -3.81 -5.66 -2.47
CA GLU A 114 -2.52 -6.33 -2.36
C GLU A 114 -1.35 -5.34 -2.45
N ILE A 115 -0.42 -5.39 -1.49
CA ILE A 115 0.71 -4.45 -1.42
C ILE A 115 2.02 -5.21 -1.62
N VAL A 116 2.82 -4.76 -2.60
CA VAL A 116 4.16 -5.31 -2.86
C VAL A 116 5.21 -4.39 -2.22
N ARG A 117 5.92 -4.86 -1.20
CA ARG A 117 6.91 -4.06 -0.46
C ARG A 117 8.31 -4.61 -0.60
N ILE A 118 9.29 -3.72 -0.69
CA ILE A 118 10.70 -4.05 -0.65
C ILE A 118 11.03 -4.58 0.74
N LYS A 119 11.40 -5.86 0.80
CA LYS A 119 11.74 -6.56 2.04
C LYS A 119 13.22 -6.42 2.39
N ARG A 120 14.09 -6.44 1.39
CA ARG A 120 15.55 -6.37 1.60
C ARG A 120 16.22 -5.78 0.38
N LEU A 121 17.26 -4.98 0.61
CA LEU A 121 18.24 -4.58 -0.39
C LEU A 121 19.50 -5.43 -0.23
N PHE A 122 20.08 -5.85 -1.35
CA PHE A 122 21.27 -6.68 -1.35
C PHE A 122 22.53 -5.81 -1.53
N PRO A 123 23.58 -6.01 -0.70
CA PRO A 123 24.81 -5.23 -0.77
C PRO A 123 25.47 -5.19 -2.14
N GLY A 124 25.80 -3.99 -2.61
CA GLY A 124 26.48 -3.77 -3.90
C GLY A 124 25.65 -4.20 -5.11
N GLN A 125 24.32 -4.23 -4.97
CA GLN A 125 23.39 -4.51 -6.05
C GLN A 125 22.67 -3.23 -6.52
N PRO A 126 22.11 -3.21 -7.76
CA PRO A 126 21.61 -1.99 -8.38
C PRO A 126 20.63 -1.19 -7.53
N ALA A 127 19.70 -1.86 -6.83
CA ALA A 127 18.72 -1.18 -5.99
C ALA A 127 19.32 -0.51 -4.75
N GLU A 128 20.32 -1.13 -4.10
CA GLU A 128 21.02 -0.53 -2.95
C GLU A 128 21.91 0.63 -3.42
N GLU A 129 22.68 0.40 -4.49
CA GLU A 129 23.67 1.36 -5.00
C GLU A 129 23.01 2.65 -5.53
N ASN A 130 21.75 2.57 -5.99
CA ASN A 130 20.96 3.74 -6.35
C ASN A 130 20.68 4.69 -5.15
N GLY A 131 20.75 4.20 -3.90
CA GLY A 131 20.71 5.02 -2.68
C GLY A 131 19.38 5.70 -2.34
N LYS A 132 18.39 5.70 -3.25
CA LYS A 132 17.07 6.31 -3.01
C LYS A 132 16.02 5.32 -2.48
N ILE A 133 16.28 4.03 -2.63
CA ILE A 133 15.34 2.97 -2.30
C ILE A 133 15.58 2.53 -0.86
N GLU A 134 14.52 2.34 -0.10
CA GLU A 134 14.56 1.88 1.29
C GLU A 134 13.73 0.60 1.48
N VAL A 135 14.13 -0.19 2.48
CA VAL A 135 13.31 -1.32 2.95
C VAL A 135 11.99 -0.77 3.48
N GLY A 136 10.88 -1.34 3.04
CA GLY A 136 9.54 -0.87 3.39
C GLY A 136 8.86 -0.06 2.29
N ASP A 137 9.60 0.44 1.29
CA ASP A 137 9.03 1.11 0.13
C ASP A 137 8.09 0.16 -0.64
N VAL A 138 7.00 0.71 -1.17
CA VAL A 138 5.95 -0.02 -1.90
C VAL A 138 6.18 0.17 -3.39
N ILE A 139 6.13 -0.92 -4.16
CA ILE A 139 6.26 -0.88 -5.61
C ILE A 139 4.86 -0.73 -6.22
N PHE A 140 4.62 0.40 -6.90
CA PHE A 140 3.35 0.64 -7.61
C PHE A 140 3.39 0.18 -9.05
N ALA A 141 4.50 0.41 -9.74
CA ALA A 141 4.64 0.05 -11.15
C ALA A 141 6.08 -0.32 -11.53
N VAL A 142 6.20 -1.09 -12.61
CA VAL A 142 7.45 -1.50 -13.23
C VAL A 142 7.36 -1.16 -14.72
N ASN A 143 8.22 -0.26 -15.20
CA ASN A 143 8.19 0.27 -16.58
C ASN A 143 6.79 0.72 -16.98
N GLU A 144 6.18 1.60 -16.18
CA GLU A 144 4.83 2.15 -16.40
C GLU A 144 3.69 1.13 -16.26
N LYS A 145 3.99 -0.17 -16.10
CA LYS A 145 2.99 -1.20 -15.85
C LYS A 145 2.65 -1.26 -14.35
N PRO A 146 1.42 -0.91 -13.94
CA PRO A 146 1.00 -1.05 -12.55
C PRO A 146 1.01 -2.53 -12.15
N ILE A 147 1.45 -2.82 -10.92
CA ILE A 147 1.53 -4.18 -10.39
C ILE A 147 0.50 -4.48 -9.29
N GLN A 148 -0.38 -3.53 -9.01
CA GLN A 148 -1.45 -3.68 -8.04
C GLN A 148 -2.44 -4.76 -8.47
N GLY A 149 -2.82 -5.65 -7.54
CA GLY A 149 -3.76 -6.74 -7.78
C GLY A 149 -3.19 -7.89 -8.62
N LEU A 150 -1.89 -7.88 -8.90
CA LEU A 150 -1.22 -8.99 -9.56
C LEU A 150 -0.86 -10.07 -8.53
N SER A 151 -0.98 -11.32 -8.92
CA SER A 151 -0.50 -12.43 -8.11
C SER A 151 1.01 -12.35 -7.90
N TYR A 152 1.52 -12.99 -6.83
CA TYR A 152 2.96 -13.05 -6.56
C TYR A 152 3.78 -13.57 -7.75
N GLN A 153 3.25 -14.55 -8.48
CA GLN A 153 3.90 -15.09 -9.67
C GLN A 153 3.94 -14.07 -10.82
N ASP A 154 2.87 -13.31 -11.02
CA ASP A 154 2.82 -12.27 -12.05
C ASP A 154 3.75 -11.11 -11.72
N VAL A 155 3.83 -10.71 -10.45
CA VAL A 155 4.80 -9.69 -9.98
C VAL A 155 6.23 -10.15 -10.25
N LEU A 156 6.55 -11.41 -9.92
CA LEU A 156 7.86 -12.00 -10.24
C LEU A 156 8.12 -11.99 -11.74
N HIS A 157 7.12 -12.37 -12.55
CA HIS A 157 7.23 -12.39 -14.01
C HIS A 157 7.51 -10.99 -14.56
N VAL A 158 6.82 -9.95 -14.06
CA VAL A 158 7.04 -8.56 -14.48
C VAL A 158 8.44 -8.08 -14.11
N LEU A 159 8.90 -8.29 -12.86
CA LEU A 159 10.22 -7.85 -12.42
C LEU A 159 11.37 -8.61 -13.12
N ARG A 160 11.21 -9.92 -13.32
CA ARG A 160 12.21 -10.76 -13.98
C ARG A 160 12.20 -10.64 -15.50
N GLY A 161 11.04 -10.41 -16.10
CA GLY A 161 10.88 -10.19 -17.54
C GLY A 161 11.25 -8.78 -17.98
N ALA A 162 11.34 -7.82 -17.06
CA ALA A 162 11.73 -6.46 -17.39
C ALA A 162 13.13 -6.40 -18.06
N PRO A 163 13.31 -5.50 -19.05
CA PRO A 163 14.56 -5.31 -19.78
C PRO A 163 15.68 -4.83 -18.86
N ARG A 164 16.89 -4.65 -19.42
CA ARG A 164 18.07 -4.26 -18.65
C ARG A 164 17.89 -2.94 -17.91
N GLN A 165 17.26 -1.95 -18.52
CA GLN A 165 16.89 -0.71 -17.84
C GLN A 165 15.47 -0.85 -17.30
N VAL A 166 15.29 -0.65 -15.99
CA VAL A 166 14.00 -0.77 -15.32
C VAL A 166 13.69 0.51 -14.57
N THR A 167 12.51 1.05 -14.83
CA THR A 167 11.93 2.18 -14.12
C THR A 167 10.93 1.65 -13.09
N LEU A 168 11.14 1.92 -11.81
CA LEU A 168 10.19 1.59 -10.75
C LEU A 168 9.50 2.84 -10.27
N LEU A 169 8.17 2.78 -10.16
CA LEU A 169 7.39 3.77 -9.41
C LEU A 169 7.23 3.25 -7.99
N LEU A 170 7.80 3.97 -7.04
CA LEU A 170 7.81 3.61 -5.62
C LEU A 170 7.00 4.60 -4.80
N CYS A 171 6.50 4.14 -3.66
CA CYS A 171 5.91 4.98 -2.63
C CYS A 171 6.54 4.67 -1.27
N ARG A 172 6.87 5.71 -0.51
CA ARG A 172 7.33 5.60 0.87
C ARG A 172 6.17 5.86 1.83
N PRO A 173 5.50 4.80 2.33
CA PRO A 173 4.37 4.99 3.23
C PRO A 173 4.81 5.62 4.56
N PRO A 174 3.94 6.41 5.22
CA PRO A 174 4.20 6.94 6.55
C PRO A 174 4.51 5.82 7.56
N LYS A 175 5.42 6.10 8.49
CA LYS A 175 5.76 5.15 9.57
C LYS A 175 4.50 4.82 10.38
N GLY A 176 4.30 3.54 10.68
CA GLY A 176 3.15 3.05 11.44
C GLY A 176 1.90 2.72 10.60
N LEU A 177 1.84 3.11 9.32
CA LEU A 177 0.69 2.80 8.47
C LEU A 177 0.66 1.33 8.01
N LEU A 178 1.83 0.76 7.73
CA LEU A 178 2.01 -0.65 7.38
C LEU A 178 2.82 -1.35 8.48
N PRO A 179 2.58 -2.65 8.73
CA PRO A 179 3.35 -3.41 9.70
C PRO A 179 4.85 -3.34 9.40
N GLU A 180 5.65 -3.39 10.45
CA GLU A 180 7.10 -3.42 10.31
C GLU A 180 7.52 -4.69 9.57
N ILE A 181 8.50 -4.53 8.68
CA ILE A 181 9.10 -5.66 7.97
C ILE A 181 10.12 -6.28 8.90
N ASP A 182 9.74 -7.41 9.51
CA ASP A 182 10.65 -8.21 10.31
C ASP A 182 11.75 -8.81 9.40
N GLN A 183 12.98 -8.30 9.53
CA GLN A 183 14.14 -8.77 8.78
C GLN A 183 14.66 -10.14 9.28
N SER A 184 14.21 -10.59 10.46
CA SER A 184 14.66 -11.80 11.17
C SER A 184 13.86 -13.06 10.82
N ALA A 185 12.66 -12.94 10.22
CA ALA A 185 11.82 -14.11 9.86
C ALA A 185 12.45 -15.05 8.80
N LEU A 186 13.61 -14.71 8.23
CA LEU A 186 14.32 -15.53 7.23
C LEU A 186 15.15 -16.67 7.83
N VAL A 187 15.36 -16.75 9.15
CA VAL A 187 16.08 -17.92 9.73
C VAL A 187 15.21 -19.19 9.79
N ARG A 188 13.89 -19.07 9.67
CA ARG A 188 12.99 -20.24 9.78
C ARG A 188 12.64 -20.93 8.46
N GLN A 189 12.69 -20.23 7.33
CA GLN A 189 12.42 -20.86 6.02
C GLN A 189 13.69 -21.45 5.36
N ALA A 190 14.88 -20.97 5.73
CA ALA A 190 16.15 -21.43 5.16
C ALA A 190 16.70 -22.72 5.79
N PHE A 191 16.11 -23.21 6.88
CA PHE A 191 16.56 -24.43 7.57
C PHE A 191 15.78 -25.70 7.21
N LEU A 192 14.70 -25.59 6.40
CA LEU A 192 13.86 -26.76 6.08
C LEU A 192 14.23 -27.47 4.77
N VAL A 193 15.29 -27.04 4.09
CA VAL A 193 15.83 -27.78 2.94
C VAL A 193 17.33 -27.88 3.13
N LEU A 194 17.77 -29.01 3.68
CA LEU A 194 19.00 -29.76 3.35
C LEU A 194 19.25 -30.78 4.47
N HIS A 195 18.47 -31.86 4.49
CA HIS A 195 19.01 -33.20 4.74
C HIS A 195 17.98 -34.25 4.42
N LEU A 196 18.01 -34.72 3.17
CA LEU A 196 17.63 -36.08 2.82
C LEU A 196 18.49 -36.46 1.61
N HIS A 197 19.61 -37.12 1.90
CA HIS A 197 20.19 -38.23 1.15
C HIS A 197 21.46 -38.70 1.89
N PRO A 198 21.94 -39.94 1.68
CA PRO A 198 21.55 -40.89 0.64
C PRO A 198 20.43 -41.86 1.02
#